data_AF-A0A832VJ25-F1
#
_entry.id   AF-A0A832VJ25-F1
#
_cell.length_a   1.000
_cell.length_b   1.000
_cell.length_c   1.000
_cell.angle_alpha   90.00
_cell.angle_beta   90.00
_cell.angle_gamma   90.00
#
_symmetry.space_group_name_H-M   'P 1'
#
loop_
_entity.id
_entity.type
_entity.pdbx_description
1 polymer ?
#
loop_
_entity_poly.entity_id
_entity_poly.type
_entity_poly.pdbx_seq_one_letter_code
_entity_poly.pdbx_strand_id
1 'polypeptide(L)'
;MTSMCPRSLLIGFDSQYDQEALVAALQGGRNSEVAPYVALISRGNKLGDRAAVYINSTRGFLELNATVSRAWPFPPPCFWKKLLLSKPQAMEMMARRVNGIDGPGSSHQSRSRQWREWVTYCYGLLVHHRIDRVIQNNVPHLAFEFIVHCVARALGIKTNFTMQLTVKGTFVVAESIAGMFEPLAQDLQEAGGAPALALHPRMEDEFARRTGKSHPWYMVKSRAPVKQLLRTRLRRILHPHLNPRVAERTRAFFSGLAKWRAQRAIGCGSAPPSPFVYFPLHLQPEATTMPLGGVFADQLIAMETLARAVPPHWTIAVKENPKQRLKHRTPEFYERLREIPRVRLVDGNTSTFDLICESSAVATITGNAGWEALFAGKPVFTFGEAFFKHAPGVIAVDELTEIEEFRQALVKIDLGTFPTATHEQLRRFLASLQRVAREGVVNVQYLQDSGLEYKKAILGFSNAIREMMGLDIVASVLDAGGNVDVPDTAVSSSEAGPLG
;
A
#
# COMPACT_ATOMS: atom_id res chain seq x y z
N MET A 1 -16.08 20.05 32.98
CA MET A 1 -16.08 18.70 32.37
C MET A 1 -14.64 18.37 32.00
N THR A 2 -13.96 17.54 32.79
CA THR A 2 -12.63 17.04 32.45
C THR A 2 -12.73 16.28 31.13
N SER A 3 -12.03 16.76 30.09
CA SER A 3 -11.92 16.10 28.80
C SER A 3 -11.34 14.70 29.02
N MET A 4 -12.18 13.66 29.00
CA MET A 4 -11.69 12.27 29.07
C MET A 4 -10.79 12.01 27.87
N CYS A 5 -9.64 11.38 28.10
CA CYS A 5 -8.71 10.98 27.04
C CYS A 5 -9.43 10.03 26.05
N PRO A 6 -9.36 10.25 24.73
CA PRO A 6 -10.07 9.44 23.75
C PRO A 6 -9.63 7.98 23.78
N ARG A 7 -10.61 7.07 23.69
CA ARG A 7 -10.41 5.62 23.71
C ARG A 7 -10.00 5.15 22.32
N SER A 8 -8.80 4.62 22.18
CA SER A 8 -8.19 4.33 20.87
C SER A 8 -8.10 2.82 20.61
N LEU A 9 -8.49 2.40 19.40
CA LEU A 9 -8.19 1.08 18.86
C LEU A 9 -6.98 1.17 17.93
N LEU A 10 -5.92 0.44 18.24
CA LEU A 10 -4.68 0.34 17.47
C LEU A 10 -4.64 -1.02 16.76
N ILE A 11 -4.40 -1.04 15.46
CA ILE A 11 -4.38 -2.28 14.66
C ILE A 11 -3.20 -2.33 13.68
N GLY A 12 -2.61 -3.52 13.53
CA GLY A 12 -1.58 -3.79 12.51
C GLY A 12 -0.16 -3.45 12.94
N PHE A 13 0.07 -3.16 14.22
CA PHE A 13 1.40 -2.96 14.80
C PHE A 13 2.06 -4.31 15.08
N ASP A 14 2.37 -5.07 14.04
CA ASP A 14 2.72 -6.49 14.17
C ASP A 14 4.21 -6.75 14.40
N SER A 15 5.09 -5.88 13.92
CA SER A 15 6.54 -6.07 14.00
C SER A 15 7.12 -5.59 15.33
N GLN A 16 8.35 -6.02 15.64
CA GLN A 16 9.08 -5.52 16.80
C GLN A 16 9.24 -3.99 16.75
N TYR A 17 9.54 -3.45 15.57
CA TYR A 17 9.68 -2.02 15.31
C TYR A 17 8.40 -1.25 15.65
N ASP A 18 7.25 -1.75 15.18
CA ASP A 18 5.94 -1.13 15.42
C ASP A 18 5.58 -1.11 16.91
N GLN A 19 5.87 -2.22 17.60
CA GLN A 19 5.60 -2.37 19.02
C GLN A 19 6.51 -1.47 19.88
N GLU A 20 7.76 -1.23 19.47
CA GLU A 20 8.66 -0.28 20.12
C GLU A 20 8.19 1.17 19.92
N ALA A 21 7.74 1.52 18.72
CA ALA A 21 7.15 2.84 18.46
C ALA A 21 5.88 3.08 19.28
N LEU A 22 5.02 2.07 19.44
CA LEU A 22 3.85 2.12 20.31
C LEU A 22 4.22 2.36 21.78
N VAL A 23 5.19 1.60 22.29
CA VAL A 23 5.67 1.75 23.67
C VAL A 23 6.21 3.15 23.89
N ALA A 24 7.08 3.64 22.99
CA ALA A 24 7.63 5.00 23.05
C ALA A 24 6.53 6.08 23.00
N ALA A 25 5.53 5.91 22.13
CA ALA A 25 4.41 6.83 21.99
C ALA A 25 3.61 6.98 23.30
N LEU A 26 3.47 5.90 24.06
CA LEU A 26 2.64 5.84 25.27
C LEU A 26 3.44 6.06 26.58
N GLN A 27 4.76 6.05 26.56
CA GLN A 27 5.59 6.35 27.74
C GLN A 27 5.67 7.86 28.05
N GLY A 28 5.69 8.73 27.03
CA GLY A 28 6.10 10.14 27.19
C GLY A 28 5.06 11.19 27.56
N GLY A 29 4.20 10.95 28.54
CA GLY A 29 3.24 11.96 29.02
C GLY A 29 3.53 12.37 30.46
N ARG A 30 4.50 13.27 30.71
CA ARG A 30 4.80 13.77 32.07
C ARG A 30 3.62 14.47 32.78
N ASN A 31 2.54 14.82 32.07
CA ASN A 31 1.43 15.63 32.58
C ASN A 31 0.02 14.97 32.50
N SER A 32 -0.10 13.69 32.16
CA SER A 32 -1.43 13.03 32.15
C SER A 32 -1.57 12.09 33.34
N GLU A 33 -2.30 12.52 34.38
CA GLU A 33 -2.66 11.70 35.55
C GLU A 33 -3.45 10.44 35.18
N VAL A 34 -3.96 10.34 33.94
CA VAL A 34 -4.73 9.20 33.43
C VAL A 34 -4.06 8.62 32.19
N ALA A 35 -3.73 7.33 32.22
CA ALA A 35 -3.23 6.62 31.04
C ALA A 35 -4.33 6.53 29.96
N PRO A 36 -3.99 6.72 28.66
CA PRO A 36 -4.97 6.60 27.58
C PRO A 36 -5.52 5.17 27.52
N TYR A 37 -6.81 5.03 27.27
CA TYR A 37 -7.40 3.71 27.02
C TYR A 37 -7.00 3.21 25.64
N VAL A 38 -6.37 2.04 25.59
CA VAL A 38 -5.91 1.40 24.35
C VAL A 38 -6.50 0.00 24.21
N ALA A 39 -7.20 -0.22 23.10
CA ALA A 39 -7.46 -1.55 22.58
C ALA A 39 -6.44 -1.86 21.48
N LEU A 40 -5.81 -3.03 21.50
CA LEU A 40 -4.73 -3.41 20.58
C LEU A 40 -5.09 -4.71 19.85
N ILE A 41 -5.01 -4.67 18.51
CA ILE A 41 -5.10 -5.85 17.64
C ILE A 41 -3.77 -6.01 16.90
N SER A 42 -2.97 -6.99 17.31
CA SER A 42 -1.63 -7.24 16.77
C SER A 42 -1.16 -8.66 17.04
N ARG A 43 -0.04 -9.07 16.43
CA ARG A 43 0.57 -10.40 16.67
C ARG A 43 1.23 -10.52 18.05
N GLY A 44 1.70 -9.40 18.61
CA GLY A 44 2.32 -9.31 19.93
C GLY A 44 1.78 -8.13 20.74
N ASN A 45 1.96 -8.18 22.06
CA ASN A 45 1.55 -7.13 23.00
C ASN A 45 2.73 -6.69 23.88
N LYS A 46 3.59 -5.78 23.38
CA LYS A 46 4.63 -5.16 24.20
C LYS A 46 4.08 -4.08 25.15
N LEU A 47 2.81 -3.67 24.99
CA LEU A 47 2.16 -2.74 25.92
C LEU A 47 1.80 -3.39 27.27
N GLY A 48 1.74 -4.73 27.33
CA GLY A 48 1.34 -5.46 28.53
C GLY A 48 -0.03 -5.01 29.02
N ASP A 49 -0.13 -4.72 30.31
CA ASP A 49 -1.37 -4.27 30.98
C ASP A 49 -1.81 -2.85 30.56
N ARG A 50 -0.97 -2.11 29.83
CA ARG A 50 -1.37 -0.80 29.27
C ARG A 50 -2.33 -0.95 28.09
N ALA A 51 -2.41 -2.12 27.46
CA ALA A 51 -3.46 -2.46 26.50
C ALA A 51 -4.67 -3.02 27.26
N ALA A 52 -5.66 -2.16 27.54
CA ALA A 52 -6.88 -2.53 28.25
C ALA A 52 -7.67 -3.66 27.56
N VAL A 53 -7.53 -3.78 26.24
CA VAL A 53 -8.03 -4.92 25.45
C VAL A 53 -6.92 -5.35 24.51
N TYR A 54 -6.64 -6.64 24.43
CA TYR A 54 -5.70 -7.20 23.46
C TYR A 54 -6.34 -8.36 22.70
N ILE A 55 -6.26 -8.31 21.37
CA ILE A 55 -6.72 -9.36 20.46
C ILE A 55 -5.53 -9.81 19.61
N ASN A 56 -5.17 -11.09 19.73
CA ASN A 56 -4.04 -11.66 18.99
C ASN A 56 -4.42 -11.93 17.52
N SER A 57 -3.64 -11.40 16.57
CA SER A 57 -3.88 -11.57 15.12
C SER A 57 -3.08 -12.72 14.48
N THR A 58 -2.28 -13.48 15.23
CA THR A 58 -1.32 -14.48 14.72
C THR A 58 -1.98 -15.61 13.91
N ARG A 59 -3.19 -16.05 14.31
CA ARG A 59 -3.93 -17.12 13.61
C ARG A 59 -4.85 -16.60 12.50
N GLY A 60 -4.71 -15.33 12.12
CA GLY A 60 -5.64 -14.65 11.23
C GLY A 60 -6.96 -14.35 11.95
N PHE A 61 -7.74 -13.42 11.38
CA PHE A 61 -8.94 -12.89 12.02
C PHE A 61 -10.16 -13.83 11.95
N LEU A 62 -10.01 -15.08 11.53
CA LEU A 62 -11.12 -16.02 11.28
C LEU A 62 -11.91 -16.37 12.55
N GLU A 63 -11.24 -16.39 13.70
CA GLU A 63 -11.85 -16.65 15.00
C GLU A 63 -12.71 -15.46 15.47
N LEU A 64 -12.52 -14.27 14.90
CA LEU A 64 -13.31 -13.07 15.22
C LEU A 64 -14.63 -13.11 14.47
N ASN A 65 -15.72 -13.47 15.15
CA ASN A 65 -17.03 -13.67 14.52
C ASN A 65 -18.20 -13.29 15.45
N ALA A 66 -19.44 -13.40 14.95
CA ALA A 66 -20.64 -13.07 15.69
C ALA A 66 -20.84 -13.96 16.92
N THR A 67 -20.26 -15.16 16.97
CA THR A 67 -20.34 -16.04 18.15
C THR A 67 -19.49 -15.50 19.30
N VAL A 68 -18.28 -15.02 19.03
CA VAL A 68 -17.41 -14.41 20.04
C VAL A 68 -17.97 -13.07 20.53
N SER A 69 -18.68 -12.35 19.66
CA SER A 69 -19.28 -11.04 19.95
C SER A 69 -20.76 -11.09 20.35
N ARG A 70 -21.31 -12.26 20.74
CA ARG A 70 -22.75 -12.42 21.07
C ARG A 70 -23.25 -11.47 22.15
N ALA A 71 -22.39 -11.14 23.11
CA ALA A 71 -22.73 -10.24 24.21
C ALA A 71 -22.60 -8.75 23.83
N TRP A 72 -22.09 -8.44 22.64
CA TRP A 72 -21.89 -7.07 22.18
C TRP A 72 -23.08 -6.58 21.34
N PRO A 73 -23.27 -5.26 21.22
CA PRO A 73 -24.30 -4.68 20.38
C PRO A 73 -24.23 -5.19 18.93
N PHE A 74 -25.39 -5.44 18.34
CA PHE A 74 -25.52 -5.90 16.96
C PHE A 74 -25.81 -4.73 15.99
N PRO A 75 -25.28 -4.70 14.76
CA PRO A 75 -25.51 -3.60 13.84
C PRO A 75 -26.98 -3.49 13.40
N PRO A 76 -27.62 -2.30 13.50
CA PRO A 76 -29.00 -2.12 13.05
C PRO A 76 -29.12 -2.18 11.51
N PRO A 77 -30.31 -2.46 10.94
CA PRO A 77 -30.52 -2.57 9.49
C PRO A 77 -29.99 -1.39 8.65
N CYS A 78 -30.13 -0.16 9.14
CA CYS A 78 -29.63 1.03 8.45
C CYS A 78 -28.09 1.07 8.35
N PHE A 79 -27.38 0.44 9.29
CA PHE A 79 -25.93 0.40 9.30
C PHE A 79 -25.39 -0.46 8.16
N TRP A 80 -26.04 -1.60 7.89
CA TRP A 80 -25.67 -2.48 6.77
C TRP A 80 -25.72 -1.77 5.42
N LYS A 81 -26.68 -0.85 5.23
CA LYS A 81 -26.78 -0.05 4.00
C LYS A 81 -25.55 0.82 3.76
N LYS A 82 -24.96 1.40 4.82
CA LYS A 82 -23.75 2.23 4.73
C LYS A 82 -22.53 1.47 4.22
N LEU A 83 -22.51 0.14 4.35
CA LEU A 83 -21.36 -0.70 4.00
C LEU A 83 -21.53 -1.43 2.65
N LEU A 84 -22.64 -1.22 1.94
CA LEU A 84 -22.90 -1.94 0.69
C LEU A 84 -21.88 -1.63 -0.40
N LEU A 85 -21.41 -0.39 -0.49
CA LEU A 85 -20.41 0.03 -1.48
C LEU A 85 -19.01 -0.53 -1.20
N SER A 86 -18.65 -0.77 0.06
CA SER A 86 -17.33 -1.31 0.43
C SER A 86 -17.27 -2.85 0.41
N LYS A 87 -18.43 -3.53 0.40
CA LYS A 87 -18.50 -4.99 0.42
C LYS A 87 -17.77 -5.67 -0.75
N PRO A 88 -17.93 -5.26 -2.03
CA PRO A 88 -17.25 -5.91 -3.15
C PRO A 88 -15.72 -5.87 -2.98
N GLN A 89 -15.18 -4.70 -2.63
CA GLN A 89 -13.74 -4.53 -2.39
C GLN A 89 -13.26 -5.40 -1.22
N ALA A 90 -13.98 -5.42 -0.10
CA ALA A 90 -13.64 -6.29 1.02
C ALA A 90 -13.65 -7.78 0.63
N MET A 91 -14.62 -8.22 -0.18
CA MET A 91 -14.70 -9.60 -0.66
C MET A 91 -13.59 -9.95 -1.65
N GLU A 92 -13.15 -9.00 -2.46
CA GLU A 92 -11.99 -9.17 -3.34
C GLU A 92 -10.69 -9.25 -2.53
N MET A 93 -10.54 -8.42 -1.49
CA MET A 93 -9.44 -8.53 -0.53
C MET A 93 -9.41 -9.91 0.17
N MET A 94 -10.57 -10.51 0.45
CA MET A 94 -10.66 -11.87 1.01
C MET A 94 -10.24 -12.97 0.01
N ALA A 95 -10.27 -12.71 -1.30
CA ALA A 95 -9.80 -13.67 -2.30
C ALA A 95 -8.29 -13.88 -2.24
N ARG A 96 -7.56 -12.94 -1.60
CA ARG A 96 -6.11 -12.98 -1.41
C ARG A 96 -5.76 -14.12 -0.46
N ARG A 97 -4.94 -15.07 -0.92
CA ARG A 97 -4.33 -16.07 -0.03
C ARG A 97 -2.97 -15.56 0.45
N VAL A 98 -2.94 -15.06 1.68
CA VAL A 98 -1.71 -14.63 2.35
C VAL A 98 -1.17 -15.80 3.18
N ASN A 99 0.05 -16.25 2.85
CA ASN A 99 0.86 -17.16 3.69
C ASN A 99 0.20 -18.46 4.18
N GLY A 100 -0.69 -19.07 3.39
CA GLY A 100 -1.27 -20.38 3.72
C GLY A 100 -2.32 -20.33 4.84
N ILE A 101 -2.63 -19.14 5.36
CA ILE A 101 -3.90 -18.90 6.06
C ILE A 101 -4.95 -18.93 4.95
N ASP A 102 -5.83 -19.92 5.00
CA ASP A 102 -6.94 -19.97 4.06
C ASP A 102 -7.71 -18.65 4.18
N GLY A 103 -7.65 -17.82 3.13
CA GLY A 103 -8.60 -16.73 2.99
C GLY A 103 -10.01 -17.28 3.21
N PRO A 104 -10.90 -16.52 3.88
CA PRO A 104 -12.18 -17.03 4.35
C PRO A 104 -13.02 -17.52 3.18
N GLY A 105 -13.02 -18.83 2.93
CA GLY A 105 -13.80 -19.48 1.88
C GLY A 105 -13.30 -19.31 0.46
N SER A 106 -13.28 -20.40 -0.30
CA SER A 106 -13.03 -20.36 -1.76
C SER A 106 -14.21 -19.76 -2.53
N SER A 107 -15.44 -19.84 -1.99
CA SER A 107 -16.66 -19.42 -2.69
C SER A 107 -17.07 -17.99 -2.36
N HIS A 108 -17.80 -17.38 -3.29
CA HIS A 108 -18.45 -16.07 -3.07
C HIS A 108 -19.36 -16.07 -1.84
N GLN A 109 -20.15 -17.13 -1.64
CA GLN A 109 -21.06 -17.26 -0.50
C GLN A 109 -20.32 -17.30 0.84
N SER A 110 -19.21 -18.04 0.92
CA SER A 110 -18.42 -18.15 2.14
C SER A 110 -17.74 -16.82 2.49
N ARG A 111 -17.16 -16.13 1.52
CA ARG A 111 -16.63 -14.76 1.70
C ARG A 111 -17.71 -13.77 2.12
N SER A 112 -18.89 -13.83 1.50
CA SER A 112 -20.01 -12.96 1.89
C SER A 112 -20.50 -13.27 3.31
N ARG A 113 -20.42 -14.52 3.77
CA ARG A 113 -20.73 -14.87 5.17
C ARG A 113 -19.67 -14.30 6.10
N GLN A 114 -18.39 -14.53 5.82
CA GLN A 114 -17.30 -14.00 6.65
C GLN A 114 -17.35 -12.49 6.76
N TRP A 115 -17.63 -11.78 5.66
CA TRP A 115 -17.81 -10.33 5.69
C TRP A 115 -18.86 -9.90 6.72
N ARG A 116 -20.01 -10.59 6.80
CA ARG A 116 -21.03 -10.30 7.82
C ARG A 116 -20.55 -10.60 9.24
N GLU A 117 -19.84 -11.71 9.45
CA GLU A 117 -19.26 -12.08 10.74
C GLU A 117 -18.27 -11.01 11.23
N TRP A 118 -17.38 -10.55 10.34
CA TRP A 118 -16.41 -9.50 10.64
C TRP A 118 -17.05 -8.14 10.85
N VAL A 119 -18.03 -7.74 10.05
CA VAL A 119 -18.76 -6.48 10.29
C VAL A 119 -19.45 -6.51 11.65
N THR A 120 -20.11 -7.62 11.99
CA THR A 120 -20.77 -7.79 13.30
C THR A 120 -19.77 -7.68 14.44
N TYR A 121 -18.67 -8.42 14.35
CA TYR A 121 -17.61 -8.38 15.35
C TYR A 121 -17.01 -6.98 15.52
N CYS A 122 -16.66 -6.32 14.42
CA CYS A 122 -16.05 -4.98 14.44
C CYS A 122 -17.01 -3.95 15.02
N TYR A 123 -18.29 -3.98 14.63
CA TYR A 123 -19.30 -3.09 15.19
C TYR A 123 -19.43 -3.30 16.70
N GLY A 124 -19.58 -4.56 17.13
CA GLY A 124 -19.68 -4.91 18.54
C GLY A 124 -18.46 -4.44 19.33
N LEU A 125 -17.25 -4.68 18.83
CA LEU A 125 -15.99 -4.25 19.44
C LEU A 125 -15.94 -2.74 19.65
N LEU A 126 -16.20 -1.96 18.58
CA LEU A 126 -16.10 -0.51 18.61
C LEU A 126 -17.17 0.11 19.53
N VAL A 127 -18.41 -0.38 19.48
CA VAL A 127 -19.51 0.15 20.29
C VAL A 127 -19.40 -0.28 21.75
N HIS A 128 -19.13 -1.56 22.02
CA HIS A 128 -19.04 -2.10 23.38
C HIS A 128 -17.92 -1.43 24.17
N HIS A 129 -16.74 -1.29 23.57
CA HIS A 129 -15.59 -0.65 24.24
C HIS A 129 -15.58 0.88 24.12
N ARG A 130 -16.62 1.48 23.51
CA ARG A 130 -16.76 2.94 23.31
C ARG A 130 -15.50 3.54 22.67
N ILE A 131 -15.11 3.01 21.52
CA ILE A 131 -13.91 3.47 20.81
C ILE A 131 -14.20 4.80 20.12
N ASP A 132 -13.37 5.80 20.39
CA ASP A 132 -13.47 7.16 19.84
C ASP A 132 -12.54 7.37 18.64
N ARG A 133 -11.46 6.57 18.56
CA ARG A 133 -10.47 6.64 17.47
C ARG A 133 -10.00 5.25 17.03
N VAL A 134 -9.81 5.07 15.72
CA VAL A 134 -9.16 3.89 15.15
C VAL A 134 -7.87 4.32 14.45
N ILE A 135 -6.76 3.66 14.78
CA ILE A 135 -5.44 3.96 14.23
C ILE A 135 -4.85 2.68 13.65
N GLN A 136 -4.51 2.71 12.37
CA GLN A 136 -3.94 1.57 11.66
C GLN A 136 -2.49 1.87 11.29
N ASN A 137 -1.58 0.92 11.56
CA ASN A 137 -0.15 1.06 11.25
C ASN A 137 0.12 1.18 9.73
N ASN A 138 -0.81 0.72 8.90
CA ASN A 138 -0.68 0.85 7.47
C ASN A 138 -2.05 1.15 6.85
N VAL A 139 -2.04 1.62 5.60
CA VAL A 139 -3.25 1.64 4.78
C VAL A 139 -3.93 0.26 4.87
N PRO A 140 -5.27 0.18 5.07
CA PRO A 140 -5.93 -1.09 5.36
C PRO A 140 -5.75 -2.10 4.21
N HIS A 141 -4.74 -2.94 4.33
CA HIS A 141 -4.25 -3.82 3.26
C HIS A 141 -4.81 -5.24 3.37
N LEU A 142 -5.19 -5.65 4.58
CA LEU A 142 -5.89 -6.91 4.85
C LEU A 142 -7.41 -6.67 4.87
N ALA A 143 -8.18 -7.68 4.44
CA ALA A 143 -9.63 -7.58 4.36
C ALA A 143 -10.30 -7.21 5.71
N PHE A 144 -9.81 -7.77 6.82
CA PHE A 144 -10.32 -7.45 8.14
C PHE A 144 -10.02 -6.00 8.54
N GLU A 145 -8.79 -5.53 8.35
CA GLU A 145 -8.39 -4.14 8.61
C GLU A 145 -9.22 -3.14 7.79
N PHE A 146 -9.51 -3.48 6.53
CA PHE A 146 -10.38 -2.68 5.67
C PHE A 146 -11.83 -2.67 6.16
N ILE A 147 -12.35 -3.79 6.67
CA ILE A 147 -13.68 -3.82 7.28
C ILE A 147 -13.71 -2.98 8.57
N VAL A 148 -12.69 -3.07 9.42
CA VAL A 148 -12.55 -2.21 10.61
C VAL A 148 -12.60 -0.74 10.19
N HIS A 149 -11.84 -0.36 9.16
CA HIS A 149 -11.83 0.98 8.59
C HIS A 149 -13.22 1.45 8.14
N CYS A 150 -13.92 0.63 7.34
CA CYS A 150 -15.26 0.97 6.85
C CYS A 150 -16.29 1.06 7.99
N VAL A 151 -16.25 0.13 8.95
CA VAL A 151 -17.18 0.10 10.08
C VAL A 151 -16.96 1.30 11.00
N ALA A 152 -15.71 1.65 11.30
CA ALA A 152 -15.37 2.83 12.08
C ALA A 152 -15.84 4.13 11.40
N ARG A 153 -15.56 4.32 10.11
CA ARG A 153 -16.03 5.48 9.35
C ARG A 153 -17.56 5.55 9.27
N ALA A 154 -18.24 4.43 9.09
CA ALA A 154 -19.71 4.39 9.06
C ALA A 154 -20.36 4.72 10.42
N LEU A 155 -19.63 4.54 11.52
CA LEU A 155 -19.98 4.97 12.88
C LEU A 155 -19.62 6.44 13.17
N GLY A 156 -18.89 7.11 12.28
CA GLY A 156 -18.38 8.47 12.52
C GLY A 156 -17.16 8.51 13.45
N ILE A 157 -16.51 7.37 13.68
CA ILE A 157 -15.31 7.28 14.51
C ILE A 157 -14.12 7.81 13.72
N LYS A 158 -13.33 8.71 14.34
CA LYS A 158 -12.13 9.26 13.72
C LYS A 158 -11.15 8.13 13.43
N THR A 159 -10.81 7.96 12.17
CA THR A 159 -10.01 6.82 11.70
C THR A 159 -8.80 7.35 10.94
N ASN A 160 -7.61 6.98 11.38
CA ASN A 160 -6.34 7.36 10.76
C ASN A 160 -5.53 6.11 10.40
N PHE A 161 -4.71 6.23 9.38
CA PHE A 161 -3.70 5.23 9.05
C PHE A 161 -2.44 5.89 8.52
N THR A 162 -1.31 5.20 8.66
CA THR A 162 -0.05 5.60 8.04
C THR A 162 0.15 4.93 6.69
N MET A 163 0.89 5.58 5.79
CA MET A 163 1.30 4.99 4.51
C MET A 163 2.77 5.36 4.23
N GLN A 164 3.62 4.34 4.18
CA GLN A 164 5.01 4.50 3.80
C GLN A 164 5.13 4.88 2.33
N LEU A 165 5.84 5.97 2.02
CA LEU A 165 6.15 6.35 0.64
C LEU A 165 7.51 5.81 0.21
N THR A 166 7.73 5.74 -1.10
CA THR A 166 9.02 5.38 -1.72
C THR A 166 9.97 6.57 -1.88
N VAL A 167 9.59 7.71 -1.31
CA VAL A 167 10.43 8.90 -1.13
C VAL A 167 11.21 8.74 0.17
N LYS A 168 12.53 9.01 0.15
CA LYS A 168 13.41 8.78 1.30
C LYS A 168 12.86 9.35 2.60
N GLY A 169 12.82 8.50 3.63
CA GLY A 169 12.42 8.88 5.00
C GLY A 169 11.07 9.60 5.07
N THR A 170 10.11 9.24 4.21
CA THR A 170 8.83 9.94 4.10
C THR A 170 7.66 8.97 4.22
N PHE A 171 6.71 9.32 5.07
CA PHE A 171 5.40 8.66 5.14
C PHE A 171 4.30 9.71 5.32
N VAL A 172 3.06 9.33 5.05
CA VAL A 172 1.90 10.18 5.28
C VAL A 172 0.98 9.57 6.33
N VAL A 173 0.21 10.43 6.98
CA VAL A 173 -0.92 10.06 7.83
C VAL A 173 -2.18 10.52 7.11
N ALA A 174 -3.17 9.64 6.96
CA ALA A 174 -4.40 9.96 6.24
C ALA A 174 -5.63 9.37 6.94
N GLU A 175 -6.78 9.98 6.68
CA GLU A 175 -8.09 9.52 7.21
C GLU A 175 -8.88 8.71 6.18
N SER A 176 -8.66 9.00 4.90
CA SER A 176 -9.37 8.41 3.76
C SER A 176 -8.36 7.89 2.74
N ILE A 177 -8.66 6.75 2.13
CA ILE A 177 -7.85 6.19 1.05
C ILE A 177 -7.89 7.09 -0.18
N ALA A 178 -9.08 7.51 -0.62
CA ALA A 178 -9.27 8.35 -1.82
C ALA A 178 -8.77 9.80 -1.63
N GLY A 179 -8.81 10.30 -0.39
CA GLY A 179 -8.35 11.66 -0.05
C GLY A 179 -6.92 11.70 0.50
N MET A 180 -6.13 10.63 0.32
CA MET A 180 -4.83 10.47 0.99
C MET A 180 -3.85 11.59 0.63
N PHE A 181 -3.89 12.05 -0.61
CA PHE A 181 -2.97 13.06 -1.15
C PHE A 181 -3.66 14.40 -1.44
N GLU A 182 -4.89 14.61 -0.97
CA GLU A 182 -5.59 15.88 -1.10
C GLU A 182 -4.85 17.05 -0.39
N PRO A 183 -4.25 16.87 0.80
CA PRO A 183 -3.43 17.93 1.41
C PRO A 183 -2.24 18.34 0.52
N LEU A 184 -1.65 17.38 -0.21
CA LEU A 184 -0.57 17.67 -1.16
C LEU A 184 -1.09 18.46 -2.36
N ALA A 185 -2.28 18.10 -2.88
CA ALA A 185 -2.91 18.84 -3.97
C ALA A 185 -3.18 20.31 -3.57
N GLN A 186 -3.71 20.53 -2.37
CA GLN A 186 -4.00 21.86 -1.82
C GLN A 186 -2.72 22.69 -1.67
N ASP A 187 -1.67 22.13 -1.05
CA ASP A 187 -0.40 22.83 -0.87
C ASP A 187 0.30 23.13 -2.21
N LEU A 188 0.17 22.26 -3.23
CA LEU A 188 0.67 22.53 -4.58
C LEU A 188 -0.05 23.70 -5.27
N GLN A 189 -1.36 23.82 -5.07
CA GLN A 189 -2.14 24.94 -5.61
C GLN A 189 -1.77 26.26 -4.92
N GLU A 190 -1.66 26.25 -3.59
CA GLU A 190 -1.29 27.42 -2.79
C GLU A 190 0.15 27.87 -3.06
N ALA A 191 1.08 26.92 -3.25
CA ALA A 191 2.49 27.20 -3.52
C ALA A 191 2.78 27.62 -4.96
N GLY A 192 1.78 27.61 -5.86
CA GLY A 192 1.93 27.82 -7.31
C GLY A 192 2.60 29.14 -7.74
N GLY A 193 2.81 30.10 -6.82
CA GLY A 193 3.56 31.34 -7.05
C GLY A 193 4.70 31.61 -6.04
N ALA A 194 4.97 30.71 -5.10
CA ALA A 194 5.98 30.93 -4.05
C ALA A 194 7.39 30.54 -4.54
N PRO A 195 8.46 31.21 -4.06
CA PRO A 195 9.83 30.79 -4.32
C PRO A 195 10.04 29.34 -3.88
N ALA A 196 10.79 28.57 -4.66
CA ALA A 196 11.10 27.19 -4.30
C ALA A 196 11.83 27.17 -2.95
N LEU A 197 11.16 26.66 -1.92
CA LEU A 197 11.75 26.45 -0.60
C LEU A 197 12.99 25.56 -0.73
N ALA A 198 14.01 25.81 0.08
CA ALA A 198 15.15 24.91 0.20
C ALA A 198 14.65 23.50 0.58
N LEU A 199 15.01 22.52 -0.24
CA LEU A 199 14.72 21.12 0.07
C LEU A 199 15.57 20.69 1.27
N HIS A 200 14.97 19.94 2.18
CA HIS A 200 15.74 19.27 3.23
C HIS A 200 16.76 18.32 2.58
N PRO A 201 17.94 18.07 3.17
CA PRO A 201 18.96 17.18 2.59
C PRO A 201 18.43 15.83 2.12
N ARG A 202 17.47 15.24 2.85
CA ARG A 202 16.81 13.97 2.46
C ARG A 202 16.04 14.06 1.13
N MET A 203 15.45 15.22 0.83
CA MET A 203 14.72 15.46 -0.42
C MET A 203 15.67 15.83 -1.56
N GLU A 204 16.81 16.48 -1.26
CA GLU A 204 17.90 16.65 -2.23
C GLU A 204 18.48 15.29 -2.63
N ASP A 205 18.73 14.43 -1.66
CA ASP A 205 19.18 13.06 -1.88
C ASP A 205 18.16 12.24 -2.69
N GLU A 206 16.86 12.41 -2.43
CA GLU A 206 15.80 11.81 -3.24
C GLU A 206 15.89 12.30 -4.68
N PHE A 207 15.97 13.61 -4.87
CA PHE A 207 16.02 14.23 -6.18
C PHE A 207 17.23 13.72 -6.98
N ALA A 208 18.42 13.77 -6.39
CA ALA A 208 19.66 13.27 -6.98
C ALA A 208 19.58 11.77 -7.31
N ARG A 209 18.96 10.96 -6.43
CA ARG A 209 18.72 9.53 -6.65
C ARG A 209 17.89 9.28 -7.92
N ARG A 210 16.85 10.08 -8.12
CA ARG A 210 15.89 9.93 -9.24
C ARG A 210 16.42 10.49 -10.56
N THR A 211 17.23 11.54 -10.53
CA THR A 211 17.93 12.05 -11.72
C THR A 211 19.14 11.21 -12.11
N GLY A 212 19.74 10.50 -11.15
CA GLY A 212 20.89 9.62 -11.38
C GLY A 212 20.50 8.23 -11.90
N LYS A 213 21.51 7.44 -12.31
CA LYS A 213 21.33 6.03 -12.71
C LYS A 213 21.31 5.05 -11.53
N SER A 214 20.93 5.52 -10.34
CA SER A 214 20.95 4.66 -9.15
C SER A 214 19.82 3.63 -9.23
N HIS A 215 20.16 2.36 -9.00
CA HIS A 215 19.13 1.31 -8.94
C HIS A 215 18.41 1.35 -7.60
N PRO A 216 17.07 1.41 -7.57
CA PRO A 216 16.32 1.33 -6.32
C PRO A 216 16.63 0.02 -5.58
N TRP A 217 16.80 0.10 -4.27
CA TRP A 217 17.15 -1.05 -3.42
C TRP A 217 16.16 -2.23 -3.57
N TYR A 218 14.87 -1.94 -3.79
CA TYR A 218 13.82 -2.96 -3.93
C TYR A 218 13.92 -3.76 -5.24
N MET A 219 14.74 -3.32 -6.20
CA MET A 219 15.05 -4.03 -7.45
C MET A 219 16.27 -4.96 -7.33
N VAL A 220 17.04 -4.84 -6.24
CA VAL A 220 18.17 -5.75 -5.99
C VAL A 220 17.63 -7.14 -5.64
N LYS A 221 17.94 -8.15 -6.46
CA LYS A 221 17.56 -9.54 -6.20
C LYS A 221 18.32 -10.06 -4.97
N SER A 222 17.71 -9.97 -3.79
CA SER A 222 18.26 -10.61 -2.59
C SER A 222 18.19 -12.14 -2.74
N ARG A 223 19.34 -12.81 -2.65
CA ARG A 223 19.41 -14.28 -2.61
C ARG A 223 19.03 -14.71 -1.19
N ALA A 224 17.99 -15.54 -1.06
CA ALA A 224 17.63 -16.11 0.23
C ALA A 224 18.84 -16.84 0.85
N PRO A 225 19.17 -16.61 2.14
CA PRO A 225 20.27 -17.30 2.81
C PRO A 225 20.14 -18.82 2.70
N VAL A 226 21.26 -19.53 2.55
CA VAL A 226 21.28 -21.01 2.42
C VAL A 226 20.57 -21.69 3.61
N LYS A 227 20.71 -21.14 4.82
CA LYS A 227 19.98 -21.60 6.02
C LYS A 227 18.46 -21.47 5.87
N GLN A 228 17.96 -20.40 5.25
CA GLN A 228 16.54 -20.20 4.99
C GLN A 228 16.04 -21.20 3.94
N LEU A 229 16.80 -21.42 2.86
CA LEU A 229 16.50 -22.42 1.83
C LEU A 229 16.45 -23.84 2.40
N LEU A 230 17.44 -24.21 3.21
CA LEU A 230 17.48 -25.47 3.96
C LEU A 230 16.31 -25.60 4.92
N ARG A 231 16.02 -24.58 5.75
CA ARG A 231 14.87 -24.56 6.65
C ARG A 231 13.55 -24.71 5.91
N THR A 232 13.42 -24.10 4.74
CA THR A 232 12.21 -24.21 3.90
C THR A 232 12.09 -25.62 3.31
N ARG A 233 13.20 -26.22 2.87
CA ARG A 233 13.26 -27.61 2.40
C ARG A 233 12.93 -28.60 3.52
N LEU A 234 13.58 -28.49 4.69
CA LEU A 234 13.32 -29.31 5.87
C LEU A 234 11.87 -29.17 6.34
N ARG A 235 11.33 -27.95 6.38
CA ARG A 235 9.92 -27.72 6.76
C ARG A 235 8.94 -28.39 5.79
N ARG A 236 9.26 -28.46 4.48
CA ARG A 236 8.44 -29.21 3.50
C ARG A 236 8.48 -30.73 3.72
N ILE A 237 9.60 -31.25 4.21
CA ILE A 237 9.77 -32.68 4.49
C ILE A 237 9.10 -33.05 5.81
N LEU A 238 9.31 -32.25 6.86
CA LEU A 238 8.82 -32.49 8.22
C LEU A 238 7.33 -32.17 8.42
N HIS A 239 6.77 -31.24 7.62
CA HIS A 239 5.36 -30.84 7.73
C HIS A 239 4.65 -30.95 6.37
N PRO A 240 4.39 -32.17 5.87
CA PRO A 240 3.72 -32.39 4.57
C PRO A 240 2.29 -31.81 4.52
N HIS A 241 1.63 -31.62 5.66
CA HIS A 241 0.33 -30.94 5.80
C HIS A 241 0.40 -29.41 5.63
N LEU A 242 1.60 -28.80 5.75
CA LEU A 242 1.88 -27.39 5.45
C LEU A 242 2.41 -27.16 4.03
N ASN A 243 2.51 -28.22 3.21
CA ASN A 243 2.93 -28.15 1.81
C ASN A 243 1.85 -27.40 1.02
N PRO A 244 2.19 -26.48 0.07
CA PRO A 244 1.19 -25.81 -0.77
C PRO A 244 0.23 -26.86 -1.33
N ARG A 245 -1.05 -26.74 -0.93
CA ARG A 245 -2.12 -27.68 -1.27
C ARG A 245 -2.08 -27.95 -2.78
N VAL A 246 -2.41 -29.17 -3.21
CA VAL A 246 -2.47 -29.57 -4.64
C VAL A 246 -3.07 -28.46 -5.52
N ALA A 247 -4.15 -27.83 -5.03
CA ALA A 247 -4.80 -26.68 -5.65
C ALA A 247 -3.87 -25.49 -6.03
N GLU A 248 -2.90 -25.12 -5.20
CA GLU A 248 -1.96 -24.02 -5.53
C GLU A 248 -1.02 -24.39 -6.67
N ARG A 249 -0.57 -25.65 -6.72
CA ARG A 249 0.30 -26.16 -7.80
C ARG A 249 -0.48 -26.28 -9.10
N THR A 250 -1.69 -26.84 -9.02
CA THR A 250 -2.62 -26.92 -10.15
C THR A 250 -2.92 -25.53 -10.71
N ARG A 251 -3.22 -24.56 -9.85
CA ARG A 251 -3.44 -23.17 -10.28
C ARG A 251 -2.19 -22.58 -10.94
N ALA A 252 -1.02 -22.70 -10.31
CA ALA A 252 0.22 -22.18 -10.88
C ALA A 252 0.53 -22.76 -12.27
N PHE A 253 0.26 -24.06 -12.46
CA PHE A 253 0.42 -24.74 -13.74
C PHE A 253 -0.51 -24.15 -14.80
N PHE A 254 -1.82 -24.07 -14.53
CA PHE A 254 -2.77 -23.49 -15.47
C PHE A 254 -2.52 -22.00 -15.75
N SER A 255 -2.13 -21.22 -14.74
CA SER A 255 -1.74 -19.82 -14.93
C SER A 255 -0.48 -19.70 -15.79
N GLY A 256 0.49 -20.62 -15.64
CA GLY A 256 1.67 -20.68 -16.48
C GLY A 256 1.33 -21.00 -17.94
N LEU A 257 0.42 -21.95 -18.17
CA LEU A 257 -0.05 -22.29 -19.50
C LEU A 257 -0.81 -21.13 -20.16
N ALA A 258 -1.71 -20.47 -19.43
CA ALA A 258 -2.43 -19.30 -19.91
C ALA A 258 -1.48 -18.14 -20.23
N LYS A 259 -0.49 -17.87 -19.37
CA LYS A 259 0.56 -16.88 -19.63
C LYS A 259 1.33 -17.20 -20.91
N TRP A 260 1.74 -18.45 -21.10
CA TRP A 260 2.44 -18.89 -22.31
C TRP A 260 1.58 -18.71 -23.57
N ARG A 261 0.27 -19.03 -23.50
CA ARG A 261 -0.65 -18.78 -24.62
C ARG A 261 -0.78 -17.30 -24.93
N ALA A 262 -0.91 -16.46 -23.89
CA ALA A 262 -0.97 -15.01 -24.06
C ALA A 262 0.32 -14.50 -24.73
N GLN A 263 1.50 -14.93 -24.27
CA GLN A 263 2.79 -14.60 -24.87
C GLN A 263 2.89 -14.98 -26.35
N ARG A 264 2.32 -16.13 -26.75
CA ARG A 264 2.29 -16.54 -28.15
C ARG A 264 1.29 -15.74 -28.98
N ALA A 265 0.14 -15.38 -28.41
CA ALA A 265 -0.93 -14.69 -29.11
C ALA A 265 -0.59 -13.21 -29.37
N ILE A 266 -0.07 -12.50 -28.36
CA ILE A 266 0.17 -11.05 -28.43
C ILE A 266 1.66 -10.68 -28.55
N GLY A 267 2.52 -11.69 -28.71
CA GLY A 267 3.96 -11.55 -28.76
C GLY A 267 4.62 -11.44 -27.37
N CYS A 268 5.87 -11.90 -27.31
CA CYS A 268 6.75 -11.76 -26.15
C CYS A 268 8.18 -11.54 -26.64
N GLY A 269 8.82 -10.45 -26.19
CA GLY A 269 10.19 -10.13 -26.63
C GLY A 269 10.68 -8.79 -26.10
N SER A 270 11.57 -8.14 -26.85
CA SER A 270 12.02 -6.77 -26.58
C SER A 270 10.86 -5.75 -26.66
N ALA A 271 11.15 -4.52 -26.23
CA ALA A 271 10.26 -3.39 -26.38
C ALA A 271 9.73 -3.29 -27.84
N PRO A 272 8.45 -2.95 -28.04
CA PRO A 272 7.94 -2.65 -29.37
C PRO A 272 8.59 -1.37 -29.92
N PRO A 273 8.61 -1.18 -31.25
CA PRO A 273 8.97 0.11 -31.83
C PRO A 273 8.09 1.23 -31.28
N SER A 274 8.68 2.41 -31.07
CA SER A 274 7.94 3.63 -30.74
C SER A 274 6.98 4.01 -31.90
N PRO A 275 5.79 4.55 -31.61
CA PRO A 275 5.27 4.94 -30.30
C PRO A 275 4.60 3.81 -29.51
N PHE A 276 4.84 3.80 -28.19
CA PHE A 276 4.16 2.88 -27.27
C PHE A 276 3.96 3.47 -25.88
N VAL A 277 2.91 2.99 -25.19
CA VAL A 277 2.71 3.23 -23.76
C VAL A 277 3.28 2.06 -22.97
N TYR A 278 4.14 2.32 -22.00
CA TYR A 278 4.61 1.29 -21.08
C TYR A 278 3.63 1.10 -19.91
N PHE A 279 3.15 -0.12 -19.71
CA PHE A 279 2.30 -0.50 -18.58
C PHE A 279 2.97 -1.62 -17.74
N PRO A 280 3.63 -1.29 -16.62
CA PRO A 280 4.10 -2.29 -15.67
C PRO A 280 2.93 -2.86 -14.89
N LEU A 281 2.77 -4.19 -14.95
CA LEU A 281 1.83 -4.87 -14.08
C LEU A 281 2.34 -4.84 -12.65
N HIS A 282 1.44 -4.56 -11.71
CA HIS A 282 1.71 -4.51 -10.29
C HIS A 282 1.74 -5.93 -9.71
N LEU A 283 2.52 -6.09 -8.65
CA LEU A 283 2.51 -7.29 -7.84
C LEU A 283 1.12 -7.45 -7.20
N GLN A 284 0.55 -8.64 -7.28
CA GLN A 284 -0.66 -9.01 -6.56
C GLN A 284 -0.46 -10.31 -5.79
N PRO A 285 -1.03 -10.42 -4.57
CA PRO A 285 -1.83 -9.40 -3.86
C PRO A 285 -0.97 -8.33 -3.14
N GLU A 286 -1.25 -7.03 -3.32
CA GLU A 286 -0.53 -5.91 -2.65
C GLU A 286 -1.42 -4.71 -2.38
N ALA A 287 -1.04 -3.88 -1.39
CA ALA A 287 -1.74 -2.64 -1.04
C ALA A 287 -1.78 -1.62 -2.21
N THR A 288 -0.71 -1.59 -3.00
CA THR A 288 -0.51 -0.71 -4.18
C THR A 288 -1.45 -1.02 -5.35
N THR A 289 -2.17 -2.14 -5.31
CA THR A 289 -3.29 -2.38 -6.22
C THR A 289 -4.61 -2.30 -5.49
N MET A 290 -4.70 -2.87 -4.30
CA MET A 290 -5.90 -2.70 -3.49
C MET A 290 -5.55 -2.60 -1.99
N PRO A 291 -6.02 -1.53 -1.33
CA PRO A 291 -7.15 -0.71 -1.77
C PRO A 291 -6.80 0.46 -2.72
N LEU A 292 -5.52 0.79 -2.93
CA LEU A 292 -5.11 2.04 -3.57
C LEU A 292 -5.50 2.21 -5.04
N GLY A 293 -5.76 1.12 -5.78
CA GLY A 293 -6.21 1.19 -7.17
C GLY A 293 -7.71 1.40 -7.34
N GLY A 294 -8.51 1.40 -6.26
CA GLY A 294 -9.96 1.57 -6.36
C GLY A 294 -10.60 0.58 -7.35
N VAL A 295 -11.34 1.10 -8.34
CA VAL A 295 -11.95 0.31 -9.43
C VAL A 295 -10.92 -0.36 -10.34
N PHE A 296 -9.70 0.16 -10.39
CA PHE A 296 -8.58 -0.35 -11.18
C PHE A 296 -7.71 -1.35 -10.40
N ALA A 297 -8.17 -1.81 -9.23
CA ALA A 297 -7.57 -2.96 -8.56
C ALA A 297 -7.51 -4.19 -9.47
N ASP A 298 -8.52 -4.36 -10.33
CA ASP A 298 -8.40 -5.16 -11.54
C ASP A 298 -7.61 -4.39 -12.59
N GLN A 299 -6.32 -4.71 -12.68
CA GLN A 299 -5.37 -4.01 -13.57
C GLN A 299 -5.77 -4.07 -15.04
N LEU A 300 -6.56 -5.08 -15.44
CA LEU A 300 -7.02 -5.22 -16.83
C LEU A 300 -8.07 -4.16 -17.18
N ILE A 301 -8.84 -3.66 -16.21
CA ILE A 301 -9.78 -2.54 -16.43
C ILE A 301 -9.00 -1.27 -16.81
N ALA A 302 -7.90 -0.98 -16.11
CA ALA A 302 -7.04 0.18 -16.44
C ALA A 302 -6.48 0.05 -17.86
N MET A 303 -6.01 -1.14 -18.22
CA MET A 303 -5.45 -1.41 -19.54
C MET A 303 -6.51 -1.41 -20.65
N GLU A 304 -7.71 -1.92 -20.41
CA GLU A 304 -8.83 -1.85 -21.34
C GLU A 304 -9.33 -0.42 -21.56
N THR A 305 -9.23 0.41 -20.53
CA THR A 305 -9.51 1.84 -20.60
C THR A 305 -8.44 2.52 -21.46
N LEU A 306 -7.17 2.24 -21.19
CA LEU A 306 -6.03 2.72 -22.00
C LEU A 306 -6.15 2.28 -23.46
N ALA A 307 -6.46 1.00 -23.74
CA ALA A 307 -6.58 0.45 -25.08
C ALA A 307 -7.67 1.13 -25.93
N ARG A 308 -8.72 1.67 -25.28
CA ARG A 308 -9.79 2.45 -25.94
C ARG A 308 -9.44 3.92 -26.18
N ALA A 309 -8.38 4.42 -25.56
CA ALA A 309 -7.94 5.80 -25.64
C ALA A 309 -6.69 5.98 -26.52
N VAL A 310 -5.79 4.99 -26.57
CA VAL A 310 -4.53 5.07 -27.34
C VAL A 310 -4.78 5.25 -28.84
N PRO A 311 -3.95 6.06 -29.53
CA PRO A 311 -4.02 6.22 -30.99
C PRO A 311 -3.89 4.87 -31.74
N PRO A 312 -4.49 4.73 -32.94
CA PRO A 312 -4.47 3.49 -33.72
C PRO A 312 -3.10 2.86 -33.96
N HIS A 313 -2.07 3.68 -34.13
CA HIS A 313 -0.69 3.28 -34.42
C HIS A 313 0.15 2.99 -33.18
N TRP A 314 -0.38 3.20 -31.96
CA TRP A 314 0.35 2.99 -30.71
C TRP A 314 0.19 1.56 -30.18
N THR A 315 1.27 1.04 -29.58
CA THR A 315 1.27 -0.25 -28.86
C THR A 315 1.21 -0.03 -27.34
N ILE A 316 0.61 -0.95 -26.59
CA ILE A 316 0.71 -1.00 -25.13
C ILE A 316 1.71 -2.10 -24.75
N ALA A 317 2.91 -1.71 -24.31
CA ALA A 317 3.96 -2.62 -23.86
C ALA A 317 3.74 -2.99 -22.39
N VAL A 318 3.38 -4.24 -22.13
CA VAL A 318 3.02 -4.73 -20.80
C VAL A 318 4.14 -5.59 -20.23
N LYS A 319 4.63 -5.25 -19.03
CA LYS A 319 5.67 -6.04 -18.35
C LYS A 319 5.17 -6.63 -17.04
N GLU A 320 5.39 -7.93 -16.86
CA GLU A 320 5.10 -8.61 -15.61
C GLU A 320 6.00 -8.13 -14.46
N ASN A 321 5.45 -8.03 -13.24
CA ASN A 321 6.27 -7.74 -12.08
C ASN A 321 7.27 -8.90 -11.82
N PRO A 322 8.58 -8.65 -11.62
CA PRO A 322 9.56 -9.71 -11.41
C PRO A 322 9.33 -10.55 -10.14
N LYS A 323 8.59 -10.01 -9.15
CA LYS A 323 8.22 -10.72 -7.92
C LYS A 323 6.89 -11.47 -8.05
N GLN A 324 6.16 -11.32 -9.16
CA GLN A 324 4.86 -11.96 -9.37
C GLN A 324 5.01 -13.48 -9.42
N ARG A 325 4.21 -14.17 -8.60
CA ARG A 325 4.11 -15.63 -8.62
C ARG A 325 2.88 -16.06 -9.42
N LEU A 326 3.04 -17.08 -10.25
CA LEU A 326 1.94 -17.63 -11.08
C LEU A 326 0.73 -18.08 -10.25
N LYS A 327 0.91 -18.48 -9.00
CA LYS A 327 -0.19 -18.90 -8.13
C LYS A 327 -1.11 -17.75 -7.65
N HIS A 328 -0.64 -16.50 -7.76
CA HIS A 328 -1.38 -15.32 -7.31
C HIS A 328 -2.11 -14.59 -8.45
N ARG A 329 -1.83 -14.95 -9.71
CA ARG A 329 -2.55 -14.43 -10.87
C ARG A 329 -3.30 -15.57 -11.53
N THR A 330 -4.58 -15.37 -11.82
CA THR A 330 -5.43 -16.45 -12.29
C THR A 330 -5.21 -16.72 -13.79
N PRO A 331 -5.52 -17.93 -14.30
CA PRO A 331 -5.50 -18.19 -15.73
C PRO A 331 -6.36 -17.19 -16.51
N GLU A 332 -7.54 -16.87 -15.99
CA GLU A 332 -8.51 -15.94 -16.60
C GLU A 332 -7.92 -14.54 -16.81
N PHE A 333 -7.02 -14.10 -15.93
CA PHE A 333 -6.30 -12.83 -16.12
C PHE A 333 -5.51 -12.83 -17.44
N TYR A 334 -4.74 -13.89 -17.71
CA TYR A 334 -3.93 -13.96 -18.92
C TYR A 334 -4.77 -14.22 -20.18
N GLU A 335 -5.86 -14.96 -20.05
CA GLU A 335 -6.81 -15.18 -21.14
C GLU A 335 -7.52 -13.88 -21.54
N ARG A 336 -7.90 -13.04 -20.58
CA ARG A 336 -8.44 -11.69 -20.85
C ARG A 336 -7.37 -10.74 -21.37
N LEU A 337 -6.15 -10.78 -20.82
CA LEU A 337 -5.02 -9.95 -21.28
C LEU A 337 -4.77 -10.08 -22.79
N ARG A 338 -4.82 -11.31 -23.33
CA ARG A 338 -4.56 -11.55 -24.75
C ARG A 338 -5.67 -11.07 -25.68
N GLU A 339 -6.85 -10.78 -25.15
CA GLU A 339 -8.02 -10.30 -25.91
C GLU A 339 -8.01 -8.77 -26.05
N ILE A 340 -7.17 -8.07 -25.28
CA ILE A 340 -7.07 -6.62 -25.35
C ILE A 340 -6.28 -6.23 -26.60
N PRO A 341 -6.84 -5.41 -27.50
CA PRO A 341 -6.18 -5.03 -28.73
C PRO A 341 -4.92 -4.18 -28.46
N ARG A 342 -3.93 -4.28 -29.35
CA ARG A 342 -2.67 -3.50 -29.32
C ARG A 342 -1.80 -3.72 -28.09
N VAL A 343 -2.12 -4.70 -27.25
CA VAL A 343 -1.27 -5.09 -26.13
C VAL A 343 -0.16 -6.03 -26.62
N ARG A 344 1.05 -5.84 -26.12
CA ARG A 344 2.17 -6.76 -26.29
C ARG A 344 2.81 -7.04 -24.93
N LEU A 345 2.99 -8.31 -24.59
CA LEU A 345 3.73 -8.67 -23.39
C LEU A 345 5.23 -8.54 -23.69
N VAL A 346 6.01 -7.90 -22.83
CA VAL A 346 7.47 -7.83 -22.96
C VAL A 346 8.15 -8.86 -22.07
N ASP A 347 9.39 -9.22 -22.40
CA ASP A 347 10.18 -10.13 -21.59
C ASP A 347 10.35 -9.59 -20.14
N GLY A 348 10.21 -10.47 -19.15
CA GLY A 348 10.35 -10.09 -17.75
C GLY A 348 11.75 -9.59 -17.37
N ASN A 349 12.76 -9.92 -18.18
CA ASN A 349 14.15 -9.50 -18.02
C ASN A 349 14.49 -8.19 -18.74
N THR A 350 13.62 -7.67 -19.61
CA THR A 350 13.83 -6.36 -20.25
C THR A 350 14.01 -5.28 -19.18
N SER A 351 14.96 -4.34 -19.35
CA SER A 351 15.18 -3.26 -18.39
C SER A 351 13.92 -2.40 -18.24
N THR A 352 13.50 -2.14 -16.98
CA THR A 352 12.39 -1.22 -16.72
C THR A 352 12.75 0.21 -17.11
N PHE A 353 13.99 0.62 -16.90
CA PHE A 353 14.45 1.97 -17.24
C PHE A 353 14.48 2.18 -18.75
N ASP A 354 14.91 1.19 -19.52
CA ASP A 354 14.95 1.27 -20.99
C ASP A 354 13.52 1.39 -21.53
N LEU A 355 12.58 0.59 -21.01
CA LEU A 355 11.16 0.69 -21.36
C LEU A 355 10.58 2.08 -21.06
N ILE A 356 10.93 2.68 -19.92
CA ILE A 356 10.50 4.04 -19.58
C ILE A 356 11.10 5.04 -20.59
N CYS A 357 12.42 4.99 -20.82
CA CYS A 357 13.13 5.91 -21.70
C CYS A 357 12.64 5.83 -23.16
N GLU A 358 12.36 4.63 -23.67
CA GLU A 358 11.91 4.39 -25.05
C GLU A 358 10.41 4.65 -25.25
N SER A 359 9.61 4.59 -24.18
CA SER A 359 8.16 4.82 -24.26
C SER A 359 7.80 6.26 -24.60
N SER A 360 6.64 6.44 -25.24
CA SER A 360 6.02 7.76 -25.44
C SER A 360 5.32 8.25 -24.18
N ALA A 361 4.81 7.33 -23.36
CA ALA A 361 4.20 7.60 -22.06
C ALA A 361 4.25 6.35 -21.16
N VAL A 362 4.09 6.55 -19.85
CA VAL A 362 3.98 5.44 -18.89
C VAL A 362 2.59 5.47 -18.24
N ALA A 363 1.92 4.32 -18.20
CA ALA A 363 0.62 4.15 -17.56
C ALA A 363 0.75 3.18 -16.38
N THR A 364 0.27 3.56 -15.20
CA THR A 364 0.39 2.74 -13.99
C THR A 364 -0.81 2.93 -13.08
N ILE A 365 -1.08 2.00 -12.16
CA ILE A 365 -2.05 2.21 -11.07
C ILE A 365 -1.40 3.13 -10.05
N THR A 366 -0.60 2.60 -9.11
CA THR A 366 0.18 3.41 -8.16
C THR A 366 1.68 3.07 -8.16
N GLY A 367 2.21 2.61 -9.30
CA GLY A 367 3.54 1.99 -9.35
C GLY A 367 4.68 3.01 -9.44
N ASN A 368 5.83 2.68 -8.83
CA ASN A 368 7.02 3.54 -8.87
C ASN A 368 7.54 3.84 -10.27
N ALA A 369 7.21 3.02 -11.27
CA ALA A 369 7.55 3.30 -12.65
C ALA A 369 6.97 4.64 -13.15
N GLY A 370 5.80 5.06 -12.65
CA GLY A 370 5.26 6.39 -12.93
C GLY A 370 6.11 7.48 -12.30
N TRP A 371 6.52 7.31 -11.04
CA TRP A 371 7.43 8.25 -10.38
C TRP A 371 8.78 8.35 -11.09
N GLU A 372 9.36 7.22 -11.50
CA GLU A 372 10.61 7.16 -12.27
C GLU A 372 10.45 7.83 -13.65
N ALA A 373 9.31 7.64 -14.31
CA ALA A 373 9.01 8.22 -15.61
C ALA A 373 8.93 9.76 -15.60
N LEU A 374 8.43 10.36 -14.51
CA LEU A 374 8.41 11.82 -14.37
C LEU A 374 9.81 12.42 -14.41
N PHE A 375 10.78 11.81 -13.74
CA PHE A 375 12.18 12.25 -13.78
C PHE A 375 12.86 11.96 -15.12
N ALA A 376 12.34 11.01 -15.90
CA ALA A 376 12.76 10.77 -17.27
C ALA A 376 12.08 11.71 -18.29
N GLY A 377 11.31 12.71 -17.82
CA GLY A 377 10.59 13.66 -18.68
C GLY A 377 9.46 13.02 -19.48
N LYS A 378 8.89 11.90 -18.99
CA LYS A 378 7.81 11.19 -19.68
C LYS A 378 6.44 11.60 -19.13
N PRO A 379 5.43 11.77 -19.98
CA PRO A 379 4.04 11.84 -19.55
C PRO A 379 3.64 10.58 -18.77
N VAL A 380 2.85 10.76 -17.72
CA VAL A 380 2.40 9.64 -16.86
C VAL A 380 0.89 9.63 -16.72
N PHE A 381 0.30 8.46 -16.90
CA PHE A 381 -1.09 8.19 -16.56
C PHE A 381 -1.16 7.36 -15.28
N THR A 382 -1.96 7.80 -14.31
CA THR A 382 -2.16 7.07 -13.05
C THR A 382 -3.63 6.71 -12.84
N PHE A 383 -3.90 5.44 -12.56
CA PHE A 383 -5.26 4.90 -12.37
C PHE A 383 -5.59 4.66 -10.89
N GLY A 384 -4.97 5.36 -9.96
CA GLY A 384 -5.21 5.14 -8.54
C GLY A 384 -4.56 6.19 -7.64
N GLU A 385 -4.54 5.90 -6.34
CA GLU A 385 -4.00 6.79 -5.32
C GLU A 385 -2.47 6.71 -5.25
N ALA A 386 -1.81 7.12 -6.34
CA ALA A 386 -0.37 7.33 -6.37
C ALA A 386 -0.02 8.64 -5.65
N PHE A 387 1.04 8.65 -4.83
CA PHE A 387 1.46 9.87 -4.13
C PHE A 387 1.83 11.01 -5.08
N PHE A 388 2.23 10.68 -6.31
CA PHE A 388 2.58 11.64 -7.37
C PHE A 388 1.41 11.97 -8.29
N LYS A 389 0.16 11.59 -7.99
CA LYS A 389 -0.99 11.81 -8.90
C LYS A 389 -1.25 13.27 -9.25
N HIS A 390 -0.85 14.20 -8.38
CA HIS A 390 -0.97 15.64 -8.58
C HIS A 390 0.33 16.30 -9.08
N ALA A 391 1.35 15.52 -9.45
CA ALA A 391 2.58 16.08 -9.98
C ALA A 391 2.38 16.64 -11.40
N PRO A 392 3.13 17.68 -11.78
CA PRO A 392 3.16 18.15 -13.18
C PRO A 392 3.51 17.01 -14.14
N GLY A 393 2.92 17.00 -15.33
CA GLY A 393 3.12 15.93 -16.33
C GLY A 393 2.38 14.62 -16.04
N VAL A 394 1.54 14.58 -14.98
CA VAL A 394 0.67 13.45 -14.66
C VAL A 394 -0.77 13.74 -15.07
N ILE A 395 -1.44 12.71 -15.57
CA ILE A 395 -2.87 12.67 -15.82
C ILE A 395 -3.44 11.58 -14.92
N ALA A 396 -4.16 12.00 -13.88
CA ALA A 396 -4.92 11.08 -13.05
C ALA A 396 -6.18 10.64 -13.81
N VAL A 397 -6.39 9.33 -13.91
CA VAL A 397 -7.59 8.72 -14.46
C VAL A 397 -8.41 8.22 -13.28
N ASP A 398 -9.41 9.02 -12.91
CA ASP A 398 -10.31 8.78 -11.79
C ASP A 398 -11.78 8.69 -12.25
N GLU A 399 -12.72 8.72 -11.29
CA GLU A 399 -14.16 8.62 -11.55
C GLU A 399 -14.75 9.84 -12.27
N LEU A 400 -14.05 10.98 -12.26
CA LEU A 400 -14.47 12.21 -12.92
C LEU A 400 -13.84 12.37 -14.30
N THR A 401 -12.79 11.60 -14.59
CA THR A 401 -12.05 11.68 -15.85
C THR A 401 -12.89 11.14 -17.00
N GLU A 402 -13.28 12.01 -17.92
CA GLU A 402 -13.92 11.57 -19.15
C GLU A 402 -12.90 10.95 -20.11
N ILE A 403 -13.31 9.89 -20.82
CA ILE A 403 -12.45 9.21 -21.79
C ILE A 403 -11.92 10.16 -22.88
N GLU A 404 -12.63 11.24 -23.16
CA GLU A 404 -12.23 12.22 -24.16
C GLU A 404 -11.07 13.10 -23.69
N GLU A 405 -11.03 13.51 -22.42
CA GLU A 405 -9.87 14.21 -21.84
C GLU A 405 -8.61 13.34 -21.92
N PHE A 406 -8.78 12.05 -21.59
CA PHE A 406 -7.71 11.07 -21.67
C PHE A 406 -7.18 10.91 -23.11
N ARG A 407 -8.08 10.85 -24.11
CA ARG A 407 -7.70 10.82 -25.54
C ARG A 407 -7.01 12.09 -25.99
N GLN A 408 -7.52 13.26 -25.61
CA GLN A 408 -6.92 14.54 -25.97
C GLN A 408 -5.49 14.65 -25.44
N ALA A 409 -5.24 14.16 -24.23
CA ALA A 409 -3.88 14.13 -23.68
C ALA A 409 -2.96 13.21 -24.51
N LEU A 410 -3.42 12.02 -24.88
CA LEU A 410 -2.66 11.11 -25.74
C LEU A 410 -2.35 11.71 -27.12
N VAL A 411 -3.31 12.44 -27.73
CA VAL A 411 -3.08 13.17 -28.98
C VAL A 411 -2.03 14.26 -28.81
N LYS A 412 -2.06 15.02 -27.71
CA LYS A 412 -1.02 16.02 -27.41
C LYS A 412 0.36 15.37 -27.26
N ILE A 413 0.44 14.18 -26.67
CA ILE A 413 1.71 13.44 -26.54
C ILE A 413 2.18 12.97 -27.92
N ASP A 414 1.30 12.44 -28.77
CA ASP A 414 1.62 12.02 -30.14
C ASP A 414 2.13 13.18 -31.01
N LEU A 415 1.58 14.37 -30.81
CA LEU A 415 2.02 15.61 -31.47
C LEU A 415 3.26 16.26 -30.81
N GLY A 416 3.76 15.72 -29.69
CA GLY A 416 4.90 16.29 -28.96
C GLY A 416 4.60 17.63 -28.27
N THR A 417 3.33 17.95 -28.03
CA THR A 417 2.87 19.23 -27.43
C THR A 417 2.44 19.09 -25.96
N PHE A 418 2.47 17.88 -25.41
CA PHE A 418 2.11 17.63 -24.03
C PHE A 418 3.16 18.22 -23.06
N PRO A 419 2.75 19.00 -22.04
CA PRO A 419 3.68 19.59 -21.08
C PRO A 419 4.20 18.53 -20.10
N THR A 420 5.43 18.07 -20.31
CA THR A 420 6.12 17.15 -19.39
C THR A 420 6.68 17.90 -18.17
N ALA A 421 6.85 17.18 -17.06
CA ALA A 421 7.40 17.76 -15.84
C ALA A 421 8.84 18.27 -16.04
N THR A 422 9.12 19.50 -15.64
CA THR A 422 10.50 20.00 -15.54
C THR A 422 11.13 19.58 -14.21
N HIS A 423 12.46 19.51 -14.15
CA HIS A 423 13.19 19.28 -12.91
C HIS A 423 12.84 20.31 -11.82
N GLU A 424 12.66 21.58 -12.19
CA GLU A 424 12.25 22.63 -11.26
C GLU A 424 10.84 22.38 -10.69
N GLN A 425 9.90 21.98 -11.53
CA GLN A 425 8.55 21.58 -11.12
C GLN A 425 8.57 20.37 -10.18
N LEU A 426 9.40 19.37 -10.45
CA LEU A 426 9.57 18.21 -9.56
C LEU A 426 10.21 18.59 -8.22
N ARG A 427 11.14 19.56 -8.20
CA ARG A 427 11.67 20.11 -6.93
C ARG A 427 10.59 20.81 -6.13
N ARG A 428 9.74 21.62 -6.76
CA ARG A 428 8.57 22.24 -6.10
C ARG A 428 7.60 21.19 -5.56
N PHE A 429 7.39 20.11 -6.30
CA PHE A 429 6.60 18.98 -5.85
C PHE A 429 7.18 18.34 -4.57
N LEU A 430 8.48 18.06 -4.54
CA LEU A 430 9.15 17.53 -3.35
C LEU A 430 9.10 18.49 -2.15
N ALA A 431 9.24 19.80 -2.39
CA ALA A 431 9.10 20.81 -1.34
C ALA A 431 7.70 20.81 -0.73
N SER A 432 6.68 20.60 -1.57
CA SER A 432 5.27 20.51 -1.14
C SER A 432 5.01 19.23 -0.35
N LEU A 433 5.49 18.09 -0.87
CA LEU A 433 5.45 16.81 -0.16
C LEU A 433 6.16 16.89 1.20
N GLN A 434 7.28 17.60 1.30
CA GLN A 434 8.00 17.81 2.55
C GLN A 434 7.16 18.53 3.61
N ARG A 435 6.31 19.49 3.23
CA ARG A 435 5.47 20.24 4.17
C ARG A 435 4.30 19.42 4.71
N VAL A 436 3.68 18.62 3.85
CA VAL A 436 2.44 17.89 4.20
C VAL A 436 2.70 16.49 4.77
N ALA A 437 3.81 15.84 4.38
CA ALA A 437 4.17 14.52 4.88
C ALA A 437 4.90 14.57 6.23
N ARG A 438 5.23 13.40 6.78
CA ARG A 438 6.04 13.26 7.99
C ARG A 438 7.41 12.70 7.63
N GLU A 439 8.42 13.17 8.36
CA GLU A 439 9.76 12.57 8.32
C GLU A 439 9.82 11.36 9.25
N GLY A 440 10.29 10.24 8.70
CA GLY A 440 10.45 9.00 9.44
C GLY A 440 10.17 7.76 8.60
N VAL A 441 9.99 6.64 9.28
CA VAL A 441 9.74 5.34 8.69
C VAL A 441 8.63 4.66 9.49
N VAL A 442 7.61 4.13 8.81
CA VAL A 442 6.53 3.35 9.45
C VAL A 442 6.60 1.87 9.06
N ASN A 443 7.43 1.54 8.07
CA ASN A 443 7.75 0.17 7.70
C ASN A 443 9.27 -0.02 7.77
N VAL A 444 9.73 -0.83 8.73
CA VAL A 444 11.15 -1.04 9.03
C VAL A 444 12.02 -1.39 7.81
N GLN A 445 11.45 -2.00 6.76
CA GLN A 445 12.18 -2.30 5.52
C GLN A 445 12.69 -1.04 4.79
N TYR A 446 12.07 0.11 5.01
CA TYR A 446 12.48 1.39 4.42
C TYR A 446 13.56 2.09 5.23
N LEU A 447 13.90 1.59 6.43
CA LEU A 447 14.96 2.17 7.26
C LEU A 447 16.31 2.15 6.52
N GLN A 448 16.62 1.05 5.84
CA GLN A 448 17.88 0.88 5.08
C GLN A 448 18.07 1.90 3.94
N ASP A 449 16.98 2.48 3.43
CA ASP A 449 17.00 3.45 2.33
C ASP A 449 16.78 4.89 2.81
N SER A 450 16.29 5.06 4.04
CA SER A 450 15.94 6.36 4.61
C SER A 450 17.14 7.22 5.00
N GLY A 451 18.28 6.59 5.32
CA GLY A 451 19.43 7.27 5.94
C GLY A 451 19.22 7.66 7.41
N LEU A 452 18.09 7.27 8.03
CA LEU A 452 17.80 7.55 9.43
C LEU A 452 18.41 6.49 10.36
N GLU A 453 18.90 6.96 11.51
CA GLU A 453 19.20 6.08 12.64
C GLU A 453 17.91 5.46 13.21
N TYR A 454 17.99 4.23 13.69
CA TYR A 454 16.84 3.51 14.23
C TYR A 454 16.10 4.29 15.33
N LYS A 455 16.83 4.93 16.25
CA LYS A 455 16.26 5.75 17.33
C LYS A 455 15.47 6.95 16.80
N LYS A 456 15.99 7.65 15.78
CA LYS A 456 15.30 8.78 15.12
C LYS A 456 14.05 8.31 14.37
N ALA A 457 14.13 7.15 13.72
CA ALA A 457 12.97 6.56 13.06
C ALA A 457 11.86 6.19 14.04
N ILE A 458 12.21 5.56 15.18
CA ILE A 458 11.25 5.27 16.26
C ILE A 458 10.62 6.56 16.80
N LEU A 459 11.40 7.62 17.02
CA LEU A 459 10.88 8.91 17.47
C LEU A 459 9.85 9.47 16.50
N GLY A 460 10.19 9.56 15.21
CA GLY A 460 9.29 10.06 14.17
C GLY A 460 7.98 9.27 14.09
N PHE A 461 8.07 7.94 14.14
CA PHE A 461 6.88 7.10 14.14
C PHE A 461 6.05 7.24 15.42
N SER A 462 6.69 7.27 16.59
CA SER A 462 6.01 7.47 17.87
C SER A 462 5.27 8.81 17.94
N ASN A 463 5.86 9.89 17.39
CA ASN A 463 5.21 11.20 17.31
C ASN A 463 3.99 11.18 16.38
N ALA A 464 4.03 10.46 15.27
CA ALA A 464 2.85 10.28 14.42
C ALA A 464 1.74 9.49 15.13
N ILE A 465 2.08 8.46 15.92
CA ILE A 465 1.10 7.75 16.75
C ILE A 465 0.47 8.70 17.78
N ARG A 466 1.28 9.51 18.47
CA ARG A 466 0.82 10.51 19.44
C ARG A 466 -0.12 11.52 18.79
N GLU A 467 0.25 12.07 17.63
CA GLU A 467 -0.58 12.97 16.84
C GLU A 467 -1.95 12.34 16.49
N MET A 468 -1.95 11.11 15.98
CA MET A 468 -3.19 10.38 15.66
C MET A 468 -4.06 10.10 16.91
N MET A 469 -3.42 9.89 18.07
CA MET A 469 -4.11 9.74 19.36
C MET A 469 -4.60 11.08 19.95
N GLY A 470 -4.14 12.22 19.43
CA GLY A 470 -4.41 13.54 20.01
C GLY A 470 -3.58 13.84 21.26
N LEU A 471 -2.37 13.28 21.33
CA LEU A 471 -1.37 13.51 22.38
C LEU A 471 -0.29 14.48 21.86
N ASP A 472 0.33 15.23 22.77
CA ASP A 472 1.39 16.19 22.42
C ASP A 472 2.64 15.47 21.87
N ILE A 473 3.26 16.00 20.81
CA ILE A 473 4.52 15.46 20.28
C ILE A 473 5.69 15.70 21.24
N VAL A 474 6.72 14.84 21.19
CA VAL A 474 7.91 14.93 22.06
C VAL A 474 9.18 15.19 21.26
N ALA A 475 10.11 15.95 21.84
CA ALA A 475 11.37 16.32 21.22
C ALA A 475 12.41 15.19 21.24
N SER A 476 12.34 14.27 22.20
CA SER A 476 13.22 13.11 22.28
C SER A 476 12.54 11.88 22.88
N VAL A 477 13.07 10.69 22.56
CA VAL A 477 12.63 9.40 23.16
C VAL A 477 12.99 9.33 24.65
N LEU A 478 14.02 10.07 25.09
CA LEU A 478 14.47 10.13 26.50
C LEU A 478 13.56 11.03 27.35
N ASP A 479 13.03 12.12 26.77
CA ASP A 479 11.99 12.93 27.40
C ASP A 479 10.68 12.13 27.58
N ALA A 480 10.54 11.01 26.86
CA ALA A 480 9.45 10.07 27.03
C ALA A 480 9.62 9.09 28.22
N GLY A 481 10.70 9.19 29.00
CA GLY A 481 10.82 8.51 30.30
C GLY A 481 11.09 7.00 30.26
N GLY A 482 11.68 6.47 29.18
CA GLY A 482 12.01 5.05 29.08
C GLY A 482 13.43 4.79 28.57
N ASN A 483 14.20 3.99 29.32
CA ASN A 483 15.33 3.25 28.79
C ASN A 483 14.76 2.20 27.83
N VAL A 484 14.56 2.56 26.57
CA VAL A 484 14.38 1.55 25.52
C VAL A 484 15.78 1.01 25.26
N ASP A 485 16.05 -0.22 25.72
CA ASP A 485 17.18 -1.01 25.24
C ASP A 485 16.96 -1.26 23.73
N VAL A 486 17.33 -0.25 22.94
CA VAL A 486 17.35 -0.32 21.49
C VAL A 486 18.61 -1.08 21.14
N PRO A 487 18.54 -2.30 20.59
CA PRO A 487 19.73 -3.02 20.18
C PRO A 487 20.48 -2.22 19.11
N ASP A 488 21.79 -2.05 19.28
CA ASP A 488 22.70 -1.36 18.35
C ASP A 488 22.87 -2.06 16.98
N THR A 489 22.11 -3.11 16.71
CA THR A 489 22.29 -3.90 15.49
C THR A 489 21.13 -3.68 14.53
N ALA A 490 21.49 -3.18 13.34
CA ALA A 490 20.65 -3.24 12.16
C ALA A 490 20.09 -4.66 12.02
N VAL A 491 18.76 -4.80 12.05
CA VAL A 491 18.07 -6.08 11.94
C VAL A 491 18.59 -6.81 10.70
N SER A 492 19.26 -7.95 10.94
CA SER A 492 19.65 -8.86 9.87
C SER A 492 18.41 -9.21 9.05
N SER A 493 18.56 -9.23 7.74
CA SER A 493 17.54 -9.45 6.70
C SER A 493 16.79 -10.80 6.75
N SER A 494 16.80 -11.50 7.90
CA SER A 494 16.27 -12.85 8.08
C SER A 494 14.88 -12.93 8.69
N GLU A 495 14.35 -11.85 9.29
CA GLU A 495 13.03 -11.86 9.95
C GLU A 495 11.89 -11.25 9.11
N ALA A 496 12.21 -10.63 7.97
CA ALA A 496 11.24 -10.23 6.97
C ALA A 496 10.73 -11.47 6.21
N GLY A 497 9.84 -12.24 6.85
CA GLY A 497 8.85 -12.97 6.07
C GLY A 497 8.15 -11.97 5.14
N PRO A 498 7.90 -12.29 3.87
CA PRO A 498 7.18 -11.38 2.99
C PRO A 498 5.82 -11.11 3.64
N LEU A 499 5.62 -9.87 4.10
CA LEU A 499 4.30 -9.27 4.08
C LEU A 499 3.95 -9.18 2.59
N GLY A 500 3.12 -10.12 2.18
CA GLY A 500 2.57 -10.32 0.86
C GLY A 500 1.39 -11.26 1.00
#